data_AF-A0A4R4NV93-F1
#
_entry.id   AF-A0A4R4NV93-F1
#
_cell.length_a   1.000
_cell.length_b   1.000
_cell.length_c   1.000
_cell.angle_alpha   90.00
_cell.angle_beta   90.00
_cell.angle_gamma   90.00
#
_symmetry.space_group_name_H-M   'P 1'
#
loop_
_entity.id
_entity.type
_entity.pdbx_description
1 polymer ?
#
loop_
_entity_poly.entity_id
_entity_poly.type
_entity_poly.pdbx_seq_one_letter_code
_entity_poly.pdbx_strand_id
1 'polypeptide(L)' 'MNYVPSKNWWFSWSDWDRRSIAADLDDIASLGMDHIRIMLIWSELQPNATYVRGELLDRLEELLDLADRRTWT' A
#
# COMPACT_ATOMS: atom_id res chain seq x y z
N MET A 1 -3.74 9.66 7.77
CA MET A 1 -4.18 10.27 6.47
C MET A 1 -4.63 9.21 5.46
N ASN A 2 -5.45 9.55 4.44
CA ASN A 2 -5.77 8.58 3.37
C ASN A 2 -4.59 8.54 2.37
N TYR A 3 -3.94 7.38 2.26
CA TYR A 3 -2.80 7.21 1.37
C TYR A 3 -3.28 6.93 -0.06
N VAL A 4 -2.74 7.72 -0.98
CA VAL A 4 -2.95 7.61 -2.42
C VAL A 4 -1.56 7.56 -3.06
N PRO A 5 -1.17 6.44 -3.69
CA PRO A 5 0.16 6.30 -4.29
C PRO A 5 0.45 7.39 -5.31
N SER A 6 1.64 7.99 -5.22
CA SER A 6 2.05 9.09 -6.11
C SER A 6 2.22 8.62 -7.56
N LYS A 7 2.64 7.37 -7.74
CA LYS A 7 2.70 6.68 -9.04
C LYS A 7 1.52 5.75 -9.23
N ASN A 8 0.93 5.81 -10.42
CA ASN A 8 -0.12 4.90 -10.89
C ASN A 8 -1.39 4.84 -10.01
N TRP A 9 -1.54 5.72 -9.01
CA TRP A 9 -2.75 5.84 -8.20
C TRP A 9 -3.19 4.47 -7.66
N TRP A 10 -4.44 4.05 -7.89
CA TRP A 10 -4.90 2.70 -7.48
C TRP A 10 -4.37 1.55 -8.35
N PHE A 11 -3.86 1.83 -9.55
CA PHE A 11 -3.22 0.81 -10.39
C PHE A 11 -1.84 0.40 -9.89
N SER A 12 -1.28 1.11 -8.90
CA SER A 12 -0.05 0.73 -8.19
C SER A 12 -0.12 -0.67 -7.58
N TRP A 13 -1.31 -1.13 -7.20
CA TRP A 13 -1.51 -2.51 -6.74
C TRP A 13 -1.24 -3.55 -7.81
N SER A 14 -1.42 -3.21 -9.08
CA SER A 14 -1.11 -4.09 -10.22
C SER A 14 0.31 -3.85 -10.74
N ASP A 15 0.75 -2.59 -10.80
CA ASP A 15 2.10 -2.16 -11.18
C ASP A 15 2.91 -1.73 -9.94
N TRP A 16 3.33 -2.74 -9.17
CA TRP A 16 3.94 -2.54 -7.85
C TRP A 16 5.37 -1.99 -7.96
N ASP A 17 5.56 -0.74 -7.51
CA ASP A 17 6.87 -0.11 -7.36
C ASP A 17 7.16 0.17 -5.88
N ARG A 18 7.73 -0.84 -5.21
CA ARG A 18 8.16 -0.77 -3.80
C ARG A 18 8.96 0.49 -3.47
N ARG A 19 9.85 0.94 -4.38
CA ARG A 19 10.69 2.12 -4.12
C ARG A 19 9.86 3.39 -4.09
N SER A 20 8.89 3.50 -4.98
CA SER A 20 7.94 4.61 -4.96
C SER A 20 7.09 4.62 -3.70
N ILE A 21 6.56 3.46 -3.28
CA ILE A 21 5.77 3.35 -2.05
C ILE A 21 6.61 3.76 -0.84
N ALA A 22 7.85 3.29 -0.74
CA ALA A 22 8.74 3.67 0.36
C ALA A 22 8.99 5.19 0.42
N ALA A 23 9.23 5.83 -0.73
CA ALA A 23 9.43 7.27 -0.81
C ALA A 23 8.17 8.05 -0.39
N ASP A 24 6.98 7.62 -0.85
CA ASP A 24 5.72 8.23 -0.43
C ASP A 24 5.53 8.16 1.09
N LEU A 25 5.87 7.01 1.70
CA LEU A 25 5.78 6.82 3.14
C LEU A 25 6.81 7.67 3.91
N ASP A 26 8.02 7.87 3.37
CA ASP A 26 9.01 8.78 3.95
C ASP A 26 8.52 10.23 3.95
N ASP A 27 7.94 10.67 2.83
CA ASP A 27 7.37 12.00 2.71
C ASP A 27 6.23 12.20 3.71
N ILE A 28 5.33 11.22 3.82
CA ILE A 28 4.24 11.25 4.80
C ILE A 28 4.77 11.31 6.24
N ALA A 29 5.79 10.52 6.58
CA ALA A 29 6.38 10.49 7.93
C ALA A 29 7.02 11.83 8.25
N SER A 30 7.67 12.46 7.26
CA SER A 30 8.31 13.78 7.41
C SER A 30 7.33 14.89 7.80
N LEU A 31 6.05 14.71 7.48
CA LEU A 31 4.96 15.63 7.86
C LEU A 31 4.46 15.41 9.30
N GLY A 32 5.08 14.49 10.06
CA GLY A 32 4.69 14.14 11.43
C GLY A 32 3.43 13.30 11.51
N MET A 33 3.02 12.66 10.41
CA MET A 33 1.87 11.75 10.40
C MET A 33 2.27 10.41 11.03
N ASP A 34 1.38 9.86 11.84
CA ASP A 34 1.58 8.62 12.60
C ASP A 34 0.72 7.45 12.08
N HIS A 35 -0.16 7.68 11.11
CA HIS A 35 -1.00 6.63 10.53
C HIS A 35 -1.41 6.93 9.09
N ILE A 36 -1.64 5.86 8.34
CA ILE A 36 -2.24 5.91 7.01
C ILE A 36 -3.47 5.00 6.90
N ARG A 37 -4.37 5.34 5.99
CA ARG A 37 -5.46 4.49 5.53
C ARG A 37 -5.23 4.15 4.07
N ILE A 38 -5.12 2.86 3.78
CA ILE A 38 -4.95 2.32 2.43
C ILE A 38 -6.29 1.90 1.84
N MET A 39 -6.40 1.90 0.51
CA MET A 39 -7.54 1.30 -0.20
C MET A 39 -7.06 0.20 -1.14
N LEU A 40 -7.68 -0.97 -1.00
CA LEU A 40 -7.55 -2.10 -1.92
C LEU A 40 -8.72 -2.12 -2.90
N ILE A 41 -8.46 -2.58 -4.12
CA ILE A 41 -9.52 -2.83 -5.10
C ILE A 41 -10.01 -4.27 -4.94
N TRP A 42 -11.24 -4.45 -4.46
CA TRP A 42 -11.80 -5.79 -4.20
C TRP A 42 -11.82 -6.69 -5.43
N SER A 43 -12.19 -6.15 -6.60
CA SER A 43 -12.22 -6.93 -7.85
C SER A 43 -10.84 -7.40 -8.30
N GLU A 44 -9.77 -6.73 -7.89
CA GLU A 44 -8.40 -7.18 -8.12
C GLU A 44 -7.99 -8.22 -7.07
N LEU A 45 -8.27 -7.95 -5.79
CA LEU A 45 -7.91 -8.83 -4.67
C LEU A 45 -8.61 -10.20 -4.75
N GLN A 46 -9.93 -10.20 -4.97
CA GLN A 46 -10.76 -11.39 -5.00
C GLN A 46 -11.64 -11.37 -6.27
N PRO A 47 -11.08 -11.73 -7.44
CA PRO A 47 -11.80 -11.63 -8.71
C PRO A 47 -12.99 -12.59 -8.80
N ASN A 48 -13.03 -13.64 -7.98
CA ASN A 48 -14.20 -14.50 -7.81
C ASN A 48 -14.31 -15.00 -6.36
N ALA A 49 -15.49 -15.49 -5.97
CA ALA A 49 -15.80 -15.85 -4.59
C ALA A 49 -14.89 -16.93 -3.97
N THR A 50 -14.22 -17.75 -4.78
CA THR A 50 -13.40 -18.89 -4.31
C THR A 50 -11.90 -18.67 -4.45
N TYR A 51 -11.46 -17.50 -4.95
CA TYR A 51 -10.06 -17.24 -5.21
C TYR A 51 -9.66 -15.82 -4.82
N VAL A 52 -8.67 -15.72 -3.94
CA VAL A 52 -7.98 -14.48 -3.57
C VAL A 52 -6.59 -14.50 -4.22
N ARG A 53 -6.20 -13.39 -4.84
CA ARG A 53 -4.87 -13.24 -5.44
C ARG A 53 -3.81 -13.10 -4.35
N GLY A 54 -3.04 -14.16 -4.11
CA GLY A 54 -1.97 -14.18 -3.11
C GLY A 54 -0.95 -13.05 -3.31
N GLU A 55 -0.59 -12.75 -4.56
CA GLU A 55 0.34 -11.66 -4.88
C GLU A 55 -0.08 -10.29 -4.33
N LEU A 56 -1.39 -9.99 -4.29
CA LEU A 56 -1.88 -8.73 -3.72
C LEU A 56 -1.85 -8.73 -2.18
N LEU A 57 -1.95 -9.91 -1.56
CA LEU A 57 -1.73 -10.06 -0.12
C LEU A 57 -0.25 -9.89 0.22
N ASP A 58 0.66 -10.46 -0.58
CA ASP A 58 2.11 -10.30 -0.38
C ASP A 58 2.52 -8.82 -0.50
N ARG A 59 1.97 -8.10 -1.49
CA ARG A 59 2.20 -6.65 -1.65
C ARG A 59 1.60 -5.84 -0.50
N LEU A 60 0.44 -6.24 0.01
CA LEU A 60 -0.17 -5.62 1.19
C LEU A 60 0.71 -5.80 2.42
N GLU A 61 1.20 -7.02 2.66
CA GLU A 61 2.15 -7.31 3.74
C GLU A 61 3.42 -6.46 3.60
N GLU A 62 4.00 -6.39 2.40
CA GLU A 62 5.18 -5.55 2.16
C GLU A 62 4.91 -4.06 2.43
N LEU A 63 3.72 -3.54 2.07
CA LEU A 63 3.33 -2.17 2.40
C LEU A 63 3.29 -1.94 3.92
N LEU A 64 2.66 -2.85 4.65
CA LEU A 64 2.54 -2.76 6.10
C LEU A 64 3.92 -2.81 6.78
N ASP A 65 4.80 -3.71 6.32
CA ASP A 65 6.19 -3.79 6.77
C ASP A 65 6.98 -2.50 6.49
N LEU A 66 6.72 -1.84 5.34
CA LEU A 66 7.35 -0.56 5.03
C LEU A 66 6.82 0.56 5.94
N ALA A 67 5.53 0.56 6.26
CA ALA A 67 4.95 1.55 7.16
C ALA A 67 5.46 1.38 8.61
N ASP A 68 5.53 0.14 9.10
CA ASP A 68 5.97 -0.16 10.48
C ASP A 68 7.41 0.32 10.75
N ARG A 69 8.31 0.18 9.77
CA ARG A 69 9.70 0.69 9.86
C ARG A 69 9.81 2.20 10.10
N ARG A 70 8.74 2.96 9.86
CA ARG A 70 8.69 4.42 10.07
C ARG A 70 8.11 4.80 11.43
N THR A 71 7.95 3.82 12.33
CA THR A 71 7.53 3.99 13.74
C THR A 71 6.15 4.65 13.87
N TRP A 72 5.24 4.25 13.00
CA TRP A 72 3.84 4.66 13.00
C TRP A 72 3.05 3.70 13.87
N THR A 73 2.81 4.07 15.13
CA THR A 73 2.02 3.29 16.11
C THR A 73 0.53 3.30 15.84
#